data_AF-A0A1W1ZBK9-F1
#
_entry.id   AF-A0A1W1ZBK9-F1
#
_cell.length_a   1.000
_cell.length_b   1.000
_cell.length_c   1.000
_cell.angle_alpha   90.00
_cell.angle_beta   90.00
_cell.angle_gamma   90.00
#
_symmetry.space_group_name_H-M   'P 1'
#
loop_
_entity.id
_entity.type
_entity.pdbx_description
1 polymer ?
#
loop_
_entity_poly.entity_id
_entity_poly.type
_entity_poly.pdbx_seq_one_letter_code
_entity_poly.pdbx_strand_id
1 'polypeptide(L)' 'MLGFDSFGTAKKTICGIEIMHMIRKGQVEEIQSVPSEAKFINKVMGITA' A
#
# COMPACT_ATOMS: atom_id res chain seq x y z
N MET A 1 2.95 -17.72 13.08
CA MET A 1 2.14 -17.48 11.87
C MET A 1 1.27 -16.26 12.16
N LEU A 2 1.26 -15.22 11.32
CA LEU A 2 0.56 -13.95 11.59
C LEU A 2 -0.98 -14.03 11.46
N GLY A 3 -1.55 -15.23 11.33
CA GLY A 3 -2.99 -15.45 11.26
C GLY A 3 -3.64 -15.07 9.92
N PHE A 4 -2.86 -14.94 8.84
CA PHE A 4 -3.42 -14.65 7.51
C PHE A 4 -4.09 -15.88 6.91
N ASP A 5 -5.26 -15.67 6.33
CA ASP A 5 -6.14 -16.70 5.75
C ASP A 5 -5.49 -17.48 4.59
N SER A 6 -4.78 -16.79 3.68
CA SER A 6 -4.09 -17.41 2.56
C SER A 6 -2.81 -16.67 2.20
N PHE A 7 -1.96 -17.26 1.36
CA PHE A 7 -0.77 -16.59 0.83
C PHE A 7 -1.13 -15.28 0.09
N GLY A 8 -2.25 -15.28 -0.63
CA GLY A 8 -2.73 -14.09 -1.34
C GLY A 8 -3.10 -12.95 -0.40
N THR A 9 -3.81 -13.24 0.70
CA THR A 9 -4.17 -12.22 1.70
C THR A 9 -2.94 -11.76 2.47
N ALA A 10 -2.05 -12.68 2.87
CA ALA A 10 -0.78 -12.36 3.50
C ALA A 10 0.05 -11.38 2.68
N LYS A 11 0.22 -11.65 1.37
CA LYS A 11 0.97 -10.78 0.45
C LYS A 11 0.38 -9.38 0.37
N LYS A 12 -0.96 -9.27 0.21
CA LYS A 12 -1.65 -7.98 0.14
C LYS A 12 -1.52 -7.20 1.44
N THR A 13 -1.67 -7.86 2.59
CA THR A 13 -1.53 -7.21 3.90
C THR A 13 -0.12 -6.68 4.13
N ILE A 14 0.91 -7.49 3.86
CA ILE A 14 2.31 -7.08 4.01
C ILE A 14 2.61 -5.89 3.08
N CYS A 15 2.20 -5.96 1.82
CA CYS A 15 2.36 -4.86 0.87
C CYS A 15 1.67 -3.57 1.36
N GLY A 16 0.47 -3.68 1.93
CA GLY A 16 -0.24 -2.52 2.49
C GLY A 16 0.51 -1.88 3.65
N ILE A 17 1.06 -2.70 4.56
CA ILE A 17 1.89 -2.21 5.68
C ILE A 17 3.13 -1.48 5.15
N GLU A 18 3.79 -2.02 4.15
CA GLU A 18 4.97 -1.40 3.53
C GLU A 18 4.64 -0.07 2.86
N ILE A 19 3.53 0.00 2.11
CA ILE A 19 3.05 1.25 1.50
C ILE A 19 2.85 2.33 2.56
N MET A 20 2.11 2.02 3.63
CA MET A 20 1.88 3.00 4.71
C MET A 20 3.17 3.46 5.37
N HIS A 21 4.17 2.57 5.49
CA HIS A 21 5.49 2.94 6.00
C HIS A 21 6.26 3.86 5.05
N MET A 22 6.20 3.65 3.74
CA MET A 22 6.83 4.54 2.76
C MET A 22 6.24 5.94 2.83
N ILE A 23 4.91 6.04 2.91
CA ILE A 23 4.17 7.30 3.04
C ILE A 23 4.58 8.01 4.34
N ARG A 24 4.51 7.31 5.48
CA ARG A 24 4.86 7.86 6.80
C ARG A 24 6.31 8.35 6.88
N LYS A 25 7.23 7.69 6.17
CA LYS A 25 8.65 8.08 6.10
C LYS A 25 8.92 9.21 5.10
N GLY A 26 7.91 9.68 4.36
CA GLY A 26 8.11 10.69 3.30
C GLY A 26 8.90 10.17 2.10
N GLN A 27 8.94 8.86 1.88
CA GLN A 27 9.66 8.24 0.75
C GLN A 27 8.89 8.37 -0.58
N VAL A 28 7.68 8.92 -0.53
CA VAL A 28 6.81 9.11 -1.70
C VAL A 28 6.56 10.62 -1.84
N GLU A 29 7.30 11.25 -2.75
CA GLU A 29 7.28 12.71 -2.95
C GLU A 29 5.99 13.22 -3.62
N GLU A 30 5.27 12.35 -4.35
CA GLU A 30 4.08 12.71 -5.13
C GLU A 30 2.78 12.81 -4.29
N ILE A 31 2.81 12.52 -2.99
CA ILE A 31 1.61 12.55 -2.14
C ILE A 31 1.45 13.94 -1.54
N GLN A 32 0.59 14.75 -2.15
CA GLN A 32 0.26 16.10 -1.68
C GLN A 32 -1.15 16.23 -1.12
N SER A 33 -1.96 15.17 -1.24
CA SER A 33 -3.37 15.16 -0.86
C SER A 33 -3.90 13.73 -0.69
N VAL A 34 -5.03 13.59 0.01
CA VAL A 34 -5.72 12.30 0.18
C VAL A 34 -6.05 11.62 -1.17
N PRO A 35 -6.51 12.34 -2.22
CA PRO A 35 -6.71 11.73 -3.54
C PRO A 35 -5.42 11.23 -4.21
N SER A 36 -4.29 11.95 -4.08
CA SER A 36 -3.00 11.47 -4.63
C SER A 36 -2.49 10.24 -3.89
N GLU A 37 -2.71 10.17 -2.57
CA GLU A 37 -2.37 8.99 -1.77
C GLU A 37 -3.18 7.77 -2.21
N ALA A 38 -4.50 7.91 -2.38
CA ALA A 38 -5.36 6.84 -2.85
C ALA A 38 -4.95 6.33 -4.25
N LYS A 39 -4.60 7.25 -5.17
CA LYS A 39 -4.08 6.90 -6.50
C LYS A 39 -2.77 6.13 -6.41
N PHE A 40 -1.85 6.57 -5.56
CA PHE A 40 -0.56 5.89 -5.35
C PHE A 40 -0.76 4.46 -4.80
N ILE A 41 -1.57 4.31 -3.75
CA ILE A 41 -1.87 2.99 -3.15
C ILE A 41 -2.45 2.06 -4.20
N ASN A 42 -3.44 2.52 -4.97
CA ASN A 42 -4.08 1.73 -6.00
C ASN A 42 -3.13 1.31 -7.13
N LYS A 43 -2.21 2.21 -7.54
CA LYS A 43 -1.17 1.92 -8.55
C LYS A 43 -0.21 0.84 -8.05
N VAL A 44 0.28 0.94 -6.81
CA VAL A 44 1.22 -0.04 -6.24
C VAL A 44 0.54 -1.38 -6.01
N MET A 45 -0.72 -1.37 -5.58
CA MET A 45 -1.51 -2.59 -5.34
C MET A 45 -2.05 -3.24 -6.63
N GLY A 46 -1.92 -2.58 -7.79
CA GLY A 46 -2.45 -3.08 -9.06
C GLY A 46 -3.98 -3.18 -9.09
N ILE A 47 -4.68 -2.33 -8.33
CA ILE A 47 -6.15 -2.34 -8.20
C ILE A 47 -6.80 -1.51 -9.32
N THR A 48 -6.06 -0.60 -9.94
CA THR A 48 -6.54 0.24 -11.05
C THR A 48 -5.65 0.03 -12.28
N ALA A 49 -6.29 -0.25 -13.42
CA ALA A 49 -5.67 -0.27 -14.75
C ALA A 49 -5.55 1.16 -15.30
#